data_AF-F8P886-F1
#
_entry.id   AF-F8P886-F1
#
_cell.length_a   1.000
_cell.length_b   1.000
_cell.length_c   1.000
_cell.angle_alpha   90.00
_cell.angle_beta   90.00
_cell.angle_gamma   90.00
#
_symmetry.space_group_name_H-M   'P 1'
#
loop_
_entity.id
_entity.type
_entity.pdbx_description
1 polymer ?
#
loop_
_entity_poly.entity_id
_entity_poly.type
_entity_poly.pdbx_seq_one_letter_code
_entity_poly.pdbx_strand_id
1 'polypeptide(L)'
;MPNPRGTNGYKVTPAPDTVIWPLVEQFVAEGYTNPEIITKLKDYYDTEHYFWTAGVNELWCFDQHNKWRRFQLFFHVGIEPFSGYVLWLKVWWTNHNPCLICRWYCDIVERLGEMPLITQSDPGTKNNGIANGHTLLQHMQDPALDKTLQHSFKGSHRNIKPETFWGQLRRQWSPGFESLIDWGVKEGLYNADDPLQRLVFHYVFIPWIQQELDCFVDRFNRTKPQYNSHKLLPHGCPIDIFNQPEKFESRDFVVKIHPPYLTEVRNKYAPPDYHVFNLVPPAFALQARAISDAANYPPICCNNVWDIYVHLLEQFQNQPNNTEFQAMLAKSAISDNAEDLDFMPVIPLPPHWQGRPVVGGTPHNVACYSSDEAETDFEYEWTDDLDGTWD
;
A
#
# COMPACT_ATOMS: atom_id res chain seq x y z
N MET A 1 -47.15 4.91 -37.55
CA MET A 1 -46.46 3.96 -38.45
C MET A 1 -45.11 3.64 -37.86
N PRO A 2 -44.80 2.37 -37.52
CA PRO A 2 -43.49 2.00 -37.01
C PRO A 2 -42.51 1.75 -38.17
N ASN A 3 -41.26 2.20 -38.02
CA ASN A 3 -40.16 1.83 -38.90
C ASN A 3 -39.76 0.36 -38.59
N PRO A 4 -39.84 -0.56 -39.56
CA PRO A 4 -39.58 -1.98 -39.35
C PRO A 4 -38.10 -2.27 -39.67
N ARG A 5 -37.29 -2.49 -38.62
CA ARG A 5 -36.02 -3.26 -38.56
C ARG A 5 -35.14 -2.68 -37.45
N GLY A 6 -35.57 -2.89 -36.21
CA GLY A 6 -34.68 -2.81 -35.05
C GLY A 6 -33.93 -4.12 -34.89
N THR A 7 -32.90 -4.35 -35.70
CA THR A 7 -31.84 -5.31 -35.36
C THR A 7 -30.74 -4.58 -34.61
N ASN A 8 -31.04 -4.10 -33.41
CA ASN A 8 -30.01 -3.89 -32.42
C ASN A 8 -29.84 -5.24 -31.71
N GLY A 9 -29.13 -6.14 -32.37
CA GLY A 9 -28.61 -7.32 -31.72
C GLY A 9 -27.68 -6.84 -30.62
N TYR A 10 -28.17 -6.79 -29.39
CA TYR A 10 -27.30 -6.93 -28.24
C TYR A 10 -26.58 -8.27 -28.46
N LYS A 11 -25.33 -8.21 -28.91
CA LYS A 11 -24.43 -9.35 -28.76
C LYS A 11 -24.35 -9.57 -27.26
N VAL A 12 -25.10 -10.55 -26.77
CA VAL A 12 -24.85 -11.14 -25.46
C VAL A 12 -23.47 -11.76 -25.60
N THR A 13 -22.45 -11.02 -25.17
CA THR A 13 -21.09 -11.55 -25.06
C THR A 13 -21.16 -12.68 -24.04
N PRO A 14 -20.69 -13.90 -24.36
CA PRO A 14 -20.58 -14.96 -23.38
C PRO A 14 -19.82 -14.45 -22.15
N ALA A 15 -20.19 -14.95 -20.97
CA ALA A 15 -19.48 -14.59 -19.75
C ALA A 15 -17.98 -14.92 -19.90
N PRO A 16 -17.06 -14.08 -19.35
CA PRO A 16 -15.61 -14.20 -19.54
C PRO A 16 -15.04 -15.59 -19.22
N ASP A 17 -15.65 -16.29 -18.27
CA ASP A 17 -15.30 -17.63 -17.79
C ASP A 17 -15.28 -18.70 -18.90
N THR A 18 -16.27 -18.72 -19.78
CA THR A 18 -16.45 -19.79 -20.78
C THR A 18 -15.42 -19.82 -21.91
N VAL A 19 -14.70 -18.71 -22.13
CA VAL A 19 -13.70 -18.58 -23.21
C VAL A 19 -12.27 -18.47 -22.67
N ILE A 20 -12.09 -17.89 -21.48
CA ILE A 20 -10.77 -17.65 -20.88
C ILE A 20 -10.18 -18.93 -20.28
N TRP A 21 -11.01 -19.79 -19.67
CA TRP A 21 -10.50 -20.94 -18.90
C TRP A 21 -9.59 -21.89 -19.70
N PRO A 22 -9.95 -22.30 -20.94
CA PRO A 22 -9.08 -23.15 -21.76
C PRO A 22 -7.77 -22.46 -22.19
N LEU A 23 -7.79 -21.13 -22.31
CA LEU A 23 -6.61 -20.33 -22.68
C LEU A 23 -5.64 -20.16 -21.50
N VAL A 24 -6.15 -20.04 -20.27
CA VAL A 24 -5.36 -19.99 -19.04
C VAL A 24 -4.71 -21.35 -18.73
N GLU A 25 -5.41 -22.45 -18.99
CA GLU A 25 -4.84 -23.80 -18.87
C GLU A 25 -3.72 -24.05 -19.91
N GLN A 26 -3.90 -23.59 -21.14
CA GLN A 26 -2.86 -23.65 -22.18
C GLN A 26 -1.67 -22.74 -21.85
N PHE A 27 -1.92 -21.56 -21.27
CA PHE A 27 -0.96 -20.54 -20.82
C PHE A 27 0.00 -21.02 -19.73
N VAL A 28 -0.50 -21.84 -18.81
CA VAL A 28 0.31 -22.51 -17.78
C VAL A 28 1.21 -23.60 -18.38
N ALA A 29 0.73 -24.31 -19.41
CA ALA A 29 1.45 -25.41 -20.03
C ALA A 29 2.60 -24.96 -20.95
N GLU A 30 2.52 -23.74 -21.51
CA GLU A 30 3.46 -23.26 -22.54
C GLU A 30 4.61 -22.37 -22.01
N GLY A 31 4.68 -22.07 -20.71
CA GLY A 31 5.81 -21.33 -20.14
C GLY A 31 5.98 -19.93 -20.74
N TYR A 32 5.06 -19.02 -20.41
CA TYR A 32 5.16 -17.56 -20.48
C TYR A 32 6.16 -16.93 -21.47
N THR A 33 5.89 -17.02 -22.78
CA THR A 33 6.49 -16.13 -23.80
C THR A 33 5.69 -15.99 -25.12
N ASN A 34 4.49 -16.57 -25.27
CA ASN A 34 3.82 -16.67 -26.57
C ASN A 34 3.16 -15.34 -27.06
N PRO A 35 3.63 -14.72 -28.17
CA PRO A 35 3.12 -13.44 -28.70
C PRO A 35 1.70 -13.50 -29.27
N GLU A 36 1.24 -14.68 -29.70
CA GLU A 36 -0.09 -14.87 -30.27
C GLU A 36 -1.20 -14.69 -29.22
N ILE A 37 -0.89 -14.99 -27.96
CA ILE A 37 -1.82 -14.87 -26.82
C ILE A 37 -2.01 -13.41 -26.41
N ILE A 38 -0.94 -12.62 -26.41
CA ILE A 38 -0.99 -11.16 -26.19
C ILE A 38 -1.87 -10.49 -27.25
N THR A 39 -1.88 -11.05 -28.46
CA THR A 39 -2.73 -10.56 -29.56
C THR A 39 -4.20 -10.89 -29.27
N LYS A 40 -4.50 -12.14 -28.87
CA LYS A 40 -5.86 -12.54 -28.50
C LYS A 40 -6.41 -11.76 -27.29
N LEU A 41 -5.63 -11.51 -26.25
CA LEU A 41 -6.09 -10.70 -25.11
C LEU A 41 -6.46 -9.27 -25.51
N LYS A 42 -5.75 -8.66 -26.47
CA LYS A 42 -6.11 -7.34 -27.04
C LYS A 42 -7.33 -7.38 -27.94
N ASP A 43 -7.54 -8.49 -28.64
CA ASP A 43 -8.68 -8.66 -29.54
C ASP A 43 -10.00 -8.72 -28.75
N TYR A 44 -9.95 -9.17 -27.49
CA TYR A 44 -11.13 -9.31 -26.62
C TYR A 44 -11.24 -8.26 -25.50
N TYR A 45 -10.11 -7.76 -24.99
CA TYR A 45 -10.06 -6.80 -23.89
C TYR A 45 -9.17 -5.62 -24.25
N ASP A 46 -9.60 -4.43 -23.86
CA ASP A 46 -8.73 -3.26 -23.87
C ASP A 46 -7.69 -3.39 -22.75
N THR A 47 -6.59 -4.08 -23.03
CA THR A 47 -5.49 -4.28 -22.09
C THR A 47 -4.77 -2.98 -21.70
N GLU A 48 -5.10 -1.84 -22.33
CA GLU A 48 -4.69 -0.51 -21.88
C GLU A 48 -5.58 0.00 -20.74
N HIS A 49 -6.81 -0.51 -20.61
CA HIS A 49 -7.81 -0.09 -19.63
C HIS A 49 -8.06 -1.12 -18.51
N TYR A 50 -7.75 -2.40 -18.74
CA TYR A 50 -7.99 -3.47 -17.75
C TYR A 50 -6.69 -3.98 -17.10
N PHE A 51 -6.64 -3.89 -15.77
CA PHE A 51 -5.55 -4.43 -14.96
C PHE A 51 -5.66 -5.96 -14.82
N TRP A 52 -4.57 -6.68 -15.12
CA TRP A 52 -4.48 -8.14 -14.95
C TRP A 52 -3.14 -8.60 -14.37
N THR A 53 -3.19 -9.75 -13.69
CA THR A 53 -2.06 -10.55 -13.20
C THR A 53 -2.37 -12.03 -13.40
N ALA A 54 -1.32 -12.84 -13.49
CA ALA A 54 -1.32 -14.28 -13.72
C ALA A 54 -2.02 -15.10 -12.62
N GLY A 55 -1.82 -14.68 -11.38
CA GLY A 55 -2.22 -15.41 -10.20
C GLY A 55 -1.67 -14.74 -8.94
N VAL A 56 -1.91 -15.39 -7.81
CA VAL A 56 -1.48 -14.89 -6.50
C VAL A 56 0.04 -14.87 -6.44
N ASN A 57 0.61 -13.84 -5.80
CA ASN A 57 2.05 -13.65 -5.62
C ASN A 57 2.88 -13.54 -6.91
N GLU A 58 2.27 -13.42 -8.09
CA GLU A 58 3.02 -13.00 -9.28
C GLU A 58 3.60 -11.60 -9.03
N LEU A 59 2.77 -10.71 -8.49
CA LEU A 59 3.08 -9.30 -8.36
C LEU A 59 2.61 -8.77 -7.01
N TRP A 60 3.43 -7.99 -6.31
CA TRP A 60 2.95 -7.11 -5.23
C TRP A 60 3.12 -5.64 -5.65
N CYS A 61 2.08 -4.83 -5.42
CA CYS A 61 2.04 -3.41 -5.75
C CYS A 61 2.09 -2.54 -4.50
N PHE A 62 2.79 -1.41 -4.60
CA PHE A 62 3.02 -0.49 -3.49
C PHE A 62 2.66 0.94 -3.88
N ASP A 63 2.11 1.68 -2.92
CA ASP A 63 1.77 3.09 -3.11
C ASP A 63 1.67 3.87 -1.80
N GLN A 64 1.69 5.19 -1.94
CA GLN A 64 1.69 6.18 -0.88
C GLN A 64 0.48 7.10 -0.96
N HIS A 65 0.04 7.62 0.18
CA HIS A 65 -1.07 8.58 0.20
C HIS A 65 -0.83 9.71 1.19
N ASN A 66 -0.89 10.94 0.67
CA ASN A 66 -0.44 12.16 1.35
C ASN A 66 -1.56 13.11 1.77
N LYS A 67 -2.83 12.72 1.69
CA LYS A 67 -3.94 13.65 2.01
C LYS A 67 -3.94 14.12 3.46
N TRP A 68 -3.42 13.31 4.38
CA TRP A 68 -3.29 13.69 5.80
C TRP A 68 -1.96 14.34 6.14
N ARG A 69 -1.17 14.76 5.12
CA ARG A 69 0.05 15.56 5.32
C ARG A 69 -0.21 16.81 6.17
N ARG A 70 -1.40 17.41 6.05
CA ARG A 70 -1.83 18.56 6.89
C ARG A 70 -1.86 18.26 8.39
N PHE A 71 -2.00 16.99 8.77
CA PHE A 71 -1.95 16.53 10.15
C PHE A 71 -0.59 15.92 10.53
N GLN A 72 0.37 15.90 9.60
CA GLN A 72 1.66 15.20 9.72
C GLN A 72 1.52 13.67 9.78
N LEU A 73 0.50 13.13 9.11
CA LEU A 73 0.25 11.70 8.98
C LEU A 73 0.36 11.27 7.52
N PHE A 74 1.12 10.21 7.28
CA PHE A 74 1.44 9.70 5.96
C PHE A 74 1.09 8.22 5.88
N PHE A 75 0.45 7.82 4.79
CA PHE A 75 0.05 6.43 4.61
C PHE A 75 0.87 5.74 3.52
N HIS A 76 0.98 4.43 3.66
CA HIS A 76 1.55 3.54 2.66
C HIS A 76 0.80 2.21 2.65
N VAL A 77 0.56 1.66 1.46
CA VAL A 77 -0.12 0.37 1.28
C VAL A 77 0.74 -0.59 0.47
N GLY A 78 0.64 -1.88 0.78
CA GLY A 78 1.08 -2.97 -0.07
C GLY A 78 -0.08 -3.91 -0.35
N ILE A 79 -0.28 -4.26 -1.63
CA ILE A 79 -1.41 -5.06 -2.09
C ILE A 79 -0.91 -6.20 -2.99
N GLU A 80 -1.44 -7.40 -2.76
CA GLU A 80 -1.42 -8.48 -3.75
C GLU A 80 -2.65 -8.28 -4.67
N PRO A 81 -2.45 -7.83 -5.90
CA PRO A 81 -3.52 -7.29 -6.72
C PRO A 81 -4.42 -8.35 -7.36
N PHE A 82 -3.99 -9.62 -7.46
CA PHE A 82 -4.79 -10.71 -8.03
C PHE A 82 -6.00 -11.00 -7.15
N SER A 83 -5.74 -11.30 -5.87
CA SER A 83 -6.76 -11.50 -4.83
C SER A 83 -7.36 -10.18 -4.34
N GLY A 84 -6.61 -9.08 -4.42
CA GLY A 84 -6.94 -7.82 -3.76
C GLY A 84 -6.57 -7.81 -2.26
N TYR A 85 -5.81 -8.80 -1.81
CA TYR A 85 -5.39 -8.90 -0.41
C TYR A 85 -4.45 -7.75 -0.04
N VAL A 86 -4.84 -7.02 0.99
CA VAL A 86 -4.02 -5.94 1.56
C VAL A 86 -2.95 -6.59 2.45
N LEU A 87 -1.72 -6.58 1.97
CA LEU A 87 -0.55 -7.13 2.67
C LEU A 87 -0.23 -6.30 3.90
N TRP A 88 -0.22 -4.97 3.74
CA TRP A 88 -0.11 -4.01 4.82
C TRP A 88 -0.78 -2.69 4.47
N LEU A 89 -1.20 -1.97 5.51
CA LEU A 89 -1.59 -0.58 5.48
C LEU A 89 -0.96 0.11 6.69
N LYS A 90 -0.09 1.08 6.46
CA LYS A 90 0.70 1.73 7.51
C LYS A 90 0.45 3.22 7.53
N VAL A 91 0.38 3.77 8.75
CA VAL A 91 0.45 5.21 9.02
C VAL A 91 1.76 5.52 9.74
N TRP A 92 2.41 6.62 9.37
CA TRP A 92 3.64 7.07 10.00
C TRP A 92 3.82 8.59 9.89
N TRP A 93 4.86 9.13 10.52
CA TRP A 93 5.23 10.55 10.41
C TRP A 93 5.98 10.89 9.12
N THR A 94 6.35 9.88 8.32
CA THR A 94 6.86 10.05 6.95
C THR A 94 6.56 8.81 6.12
N ASN A 95 6.38 8.97 4.82
CA ASN A 95 6.42 7.89 3.84
C ASN A 95 7.45 8.16 2.73
N HIS A 96 8.37 9.11 2.93
CA HIS A 96 9.34 9.48 1.90
C HIS A 96 10.66 8.71 2.01
N ASN A 97 10.85 7.94 3.09
CA ASN A 97 12.09 7.25 3.38
C ASN A 97 12.10 5.80 2.83
N PRO A 98 13.04 5.45 1.93
CA PRO A 98 13.11 4.12 1.33
C PRO A 98 13.47 3.00 2.31
N CYS A 99 14.19 3.28 3.39
CA CYS A 99 14.48 2.31 4.44
C CYS A 99 13.22 1.94 5.22
N LEU A 100 12.35 2.92 5.50
CA LEU A 100 11.04 2.70 6.15
C LEU A 100 10.15 1.78 5.34
N ILE A 101 10.04 2.06 4.05
CA ILE A 101 9.18 1.28 3.17
C ILE A 101 9.75 -0.13 2.95
N CYS A 102 11.08 -0.24 2.80
CA CYS A 102 11.77 -1.53 2.74
C CYS A 102 11.56 -2.36 4.03
N ARG A 103 11.53 -1.72 5.21
CA ARG A 103 11.23 -2.40 6.47
C ARG A 103 9.85 -3.06 6.43
N TRP A 104 8.80 -2.33 6.04
CA TRP A 104 7.45 -2.89 5.97
C TRP A 104 7.37 -4.06 4.98
N TYR A 105 8.09 -3.96 3.85
CA TYR A 105 8.26 -5.07 2.93
C TYR A 105 8.94 -6.29 3.59
N CYS A 106 10.05 -6.09 4.30
CA CYS A 106 10.74 -7.19 4.99
C CYS A 106 9.85 -7.82 6.07
N ASP A 107 9.08 -7.02 6.81
CA ASP A 107 8.18 -7.48 7.86
C ASP A 107 7.06 -8.35 7.30
N ILE A 108 6.49 -8.02 6.13
CA ILE A 108 5.49 -8.88 5.48
C ILE A 108 6.12 -10.17 4.96
N VAL A 109 7.31 -10.10 4.36
CA VAL A 109 8.01 -11.26 3.82
C VAL A 109 8.37 -12.23 4.93
N GLU A 110 8.84 -11.72 6.08
CA GLU A 110 9.09 -12.51 7.29
C GLU A 110 7.81 -13.15 7.82
N ARG A 111 6.71 -12.38 7.91
CA ARG A 111 5.42 -12.86 8.42
C ARG A 111 4.84 -14.00 7.58
N LEU A 112 4.95 -13.90 6.26
CA LEU A 112 4.43 -14.92 5.33
C LEU A 112 5.43 -16.06 5.08
N GLY A 113 6.73 -15.84 5.32
CA GLY A 113 7.79 -16.79 4.93
C GLY A 113 8.00 -16.86 3.41
N GLU A 114 7.55 -15.83 2.71
CA GLU A 114 7.22 -15.86 1.29
C GLU A 114 7.39 -14.47 0.66
N MET A 115 7.74 -14.43 -0.62
CA MET A 115 7.83 -13.20 -1.41
C MET A 115 7.22 -13.39 -2.81
N PRO A 116 6.81 -12.30 -3.50
CA PRO A 116 6.26 -12.41 -4.85
C PRO A 116 7.35 -12.69 -5.89
N LEU A 117 6.98 -13.00 -7.14
CA LEU A 117 7.95 -13.06 -8.24
C LEU A 117 8.52 -11.69 -8.58
N ILE A 118 7.66 -10.67 -8.67
CA ILE A 118 8.05 -9.30 -8.98
C ILE A 118 7.34 -8.30 -8.07
N THR A 119 7.95 -7.15 -7.91
CA THR A 119 7.38 -6.01 -7.22
C THR A 119 7.09 -4.85 -8.18
N GLN A 120 6.11 -4.01 -7.87
CA GLN A 120 5.77 -2.84 -8.69
C GLN A 120 5.43 -1.62 -7.83
N SER A 121 5.84 -0.45 -8.31
CA SER A 121 5.33 0.82 -7.82
C SER A 121 5.38 1.90 -8.90
N ASP A 122 4.85 3.08 -8.57
CA ASP A 122 5.07 4.28 -9.38
C ASP A 122 6.55 4.69 -9.41
N PRO A 123 6.97 5.50 -10.39
CA PRO A 123 8.35 5.93 -10.52
C PRO A 123 8.61 6.96 -9.43
N GLY A 124 9.40 6.57 -8.43
CA GLY A 124 9.70 7.42 -7.29
C GLY A 124 10.78 6.81 -6.44
N THR A 125 11.59 7.67 -5.81
CA THR A 125 12.77 7.26 -5.04
C THR A 125 12.43 6.48 -3.76
N LYS A 126 11.20 6.63 -3.30
CA LYS A 126 10.73 6.19 -1.99
C LYS A 126 10.56 4.67 -1.91
N ASN A 127 10.29 4.03 -3.05
CA ASN A 127 10.18 2.56 -3.14
C ASN A 127 11.50 1.90 -3.56
N ASN A 128 12.58 2.66 -3.73
CA ASN A 128 13.88 2.13 -4.15
C ASN A 128 14.42 1.09 -3.16
N GLY A 129 14.10 1.21 -1.87
CA GLY A 129 14.45 0.20 -0.87
C GLY A 129 13.79 -1.15 -1.12
N ILE A 130 12.53 -1.17 -1.54
CA ILE A 130 11.87 -2.42 -1.97
C ILE A 130 12.50 -2.93 -3.26
N ALA A 131 12.67 -2.06 -4.26
CA ALA A 131 13.23 -2.46 -5.56
C ALA A 131 14.59 -3.14 -5.39
N ASN A 132 15.47 -2.56 -4.58
CA ASN A 132 16.79 -3.09 -4.29
C ASN A 132 16.74 -4.33 -3.40
N GLY A 133 15.97 -4.28 -2.31
CA GLY A 133 15.89 -5.38 -1.35
C GLY A 133 15.29 -6.64 -1.95
N HIS A 134 14.21 -6.49 -2.72
CA HIS A 134 13.59 -7.61 -3.42
C HIS A 134 14.50 -8.18 -4.52
N THR A 135 15.17 -7.32 -5.30
CA THR A 135 16.14 -7.77 -6.32
C THR A 135 17.27 -8.59 -5.69
N LEU A 136 17.87 -8.08 -4.61
CA LEU A 136 18.92 -8.80 -3.90
C LEU A 136 18.41 -10.13 -3.34
N LEU A 137 17.21 -10.14 -2.75
CA LEU A 137 16.60 -11.36 -2.20
C LEU A 137 16.38 -12.42 -3.29
N GLN A 138 15.85 -12.02 -4.45
CA GLN A 138 15.68 -12.89 -5.61
C GLN A 138 17.01 -13.42 -6.14
N HIS A 139 18.04 -12.57 -6.27
CA HIS A 139 19.36 -13.00 -6.76
C HIS A 139 20.05 -14.02 -5.85
N MET A 140 19.86 -13.92 -4.52
CA MET A 140 20.40 -14.90 -3.59
C MET A 140 19.66 -16.24 -3.65
N GLN A 141 18.38 -16.22 -4.03
CA GLN A 141 17.56 -17.42 -4.18
C GLN A 141 17.80 -18.11 -5.53
N ASP A 142 17.87 -17.32 -6.59
CA ASP A 142 18.17 -17.77 -7.94
C ASP A 142 19.28 -16.90 -8.56
N PRO A 143 20.54 -17.37 -8.52
CA PRO A 143 21.67 -16.69 -9.14
C PRO A 143 21.52 -16.45 -10.65
N ALA A 144 20.61 -17.14 -11.35
CA ALA A 144 20.37 -16.91 -12.77
C ALA A 144 19.71 -15.55 -13.06
N LEU A 145 19.14 -14.89 -12.04
CA LEU A 145 18.47 -13.59 -12.15
C LEU A 145 19.42 -12.39 -12.00
N ASP A 146 20.71 -12.61 -11.71
CA ASP A 146 21.72 -11.63 -11.30
C ASP A 146 21.87 -10.39 -12.20
N LYS A 147 21.50 -10.50 -13.48
CA LYS A 147 21.61 -9.45 -14.49
C LYS A 147 20.40 -8.53 -14.59
N THR A 148 19.40 -8.72 -13.74
CA THR A 148 18.11 -8.06 -13.93
C THR A 148 17.48 -7.55 -12.64
N LEU A 149 16.84 -6.38 -12.72
CA LEU A 149 16.07 -5.78 -11.64
C LEU A 149 14.71 -6.47 -11.51
N GLN A 150 14.41 -7.00 -10.32
CA GLN A 150 13.15 -7.71 -10.03
C GLN A 150 12.05 -6.75 -9.57
N HIS A 151 12.03 -5.54 -10.15
CA HIS A 151 11.07 -4.51 -9.82
C HIS A 151 10.64 -3.78 -11.09
N SER A 152 9.35 -3.48 -11.18
CA SER A 152 8.76 -2.74 -12.29
C SER A 152 8.32 -1.37 -11.80
N PHE A 153 9.02 -0.31 -12.22
CA PHE A 153 8.49 1.05 -12.13
C PHE A 153 7.50 1.28 -13.28
N LYS A 154 6.22 1.52 -12.96
CA LYS A 154 5.22 1.88 -13.97
C LYS A 154 4.87 3.35 -13.85
N GLY A 155 4.74 4.05 -14.97
CA GLY A 155 4.29 5.45 -14.98
C GLY A 155 2.87 5.62 -14.42
N SER A 156 2.53 6.87 -14.10
CA SER A 156 1.21 7.28 -13.58
C SER A 156 0.06 6.71 -14.42
N HIS A 157 -1.06 6.36 -13.76
CA HIS A 157 -2.24 5.69 -14.31
C HIS A 157 -2.16 4.16 -14.48
N ARG A 158 -1.09 3.52 -14.00
CA ARG A 158 -0.94 2.05 -14.10
C ARG A 158 -0.82 1.33 -12.75
N ASN A 159 -0.80 2.08 -11.66
CA ASN A 159 -0.89 1.54 -10.30
C ASN A 159 -2.36 1.48 -9.81
N ILE A 160 -3.24 1.00 -10.69
CA ILE A 160 -4.70 1.06 -10.57
C ILE A 160 -5.21 0.47 -9.24
N LYS A 161 -4.54 -0.58 -8.75
CA LYS A 161 -5.00 -1.35 -7.57
C LYS A 161 -4.82 -0.59 -6.27
N PRO A 162 -3.62 -0.09 -5.91
CA PRO A 162 -3.47 0.84 -4.81
C PRO A 162 -4.32 2.11 -4.93
N GLU A 163 -4.41 2.73 -6.11
CA GLU A 163 -5.24 3.92 -6.32
C GLU A 163 -6.73 3.65 -6.01
N THR A 164 -7.26 2.52 -6.51
CA THR A 164 -8.64 2.08 -6.22
C THR A 164 -8.83 1.85 -4.72
N PHE A 165 -7.87 1.21 -4.07
CA PHE A 165 -7.89 0.96 -2.63
C PHE A 165 -7.93 2.27 -1.82
N TRP A 166 -7.11 3.26 -2.17
CA TRP A 166 -7.16 4.57 -1.51
C TRP A 166 -8.52 5.23 -1.63
N GLY A 167 -9.18 5.09 -2.79
CA GLY A 167 -10.55 5.56 -2.99
C GLY A 167 -11.57 4.87 -2.07
N GLN A 168 -11.37 3.59 -1.75
CA GLN A 168 -12.24 2.85 -0.82
C GLN A 168 -11.99 3.25 0.63
N LEU A 169 -10.73 3.29 1.06
CA LEU A 169 -10.35 3.75 2.41
C LEU A 169 -10.93 5.14 2.71
N ARG A 170 -10.83 6.05 1.73
CA ARG A 170 -11.36 7.41 1.79
C ARG A 170 -12.86 7.52 1.97
N ARG A 171 -13.62 6.61 1.35
CA ARG A 171 -15.08 6.63 1.42
C ARG A 171 -15.61 5.98 2.69
N GLN A 172 -14.94 4.94 3.16
CA GLN A 172 -15.48 4.06 4.20
C GLN A 172 -14.88 4.28 5.59
N TRP A 173 -13.62 4.70 5.67
CA TRP A 173 -12.87 4.72 6.92
C TRP A 173 -12.41 6.13 7.28
N SER A 174 -11.81 6.86 6.33
CA SER A 174 -11.19 8.18 6.60
C SER A 174 -12.11 9.26 7.20
N PRO A 175 -13.40 9.44 6.78
CA PRO A 175 -14.18 10.63 7.14
C PRO A 175 -14.39 10.84 8.64
N GLY A 176 -14.60 9.76 9.40
CA GLY A 176 -14.79 9.84 10.84
C GLY A 176 -13.55 10.32 11.58
N PHE A 177 -12.38 9.79 11.20
CA PHE A 177 -11.09 10.18 11.78
C PHE A 177 -10.64 11.56 11.32
N GLU A 178 -10.86 11.91 10.04
CA GLU A 178 -10.58 13.26 9.52
C GLU A 178 -11.38 14.30 10.32
N SER A 179 -12.67 14.04 10.54
CA SER A 179 -13.55 14.95 11.28
C SER A 179 -13.09 15.14 12.74
N LEU A 180 -12.68 14.04 13.40
CA LEU A 180 -12.17 14.07 14.77
C LEU A 180 -10.84 14.83 14.89
N ILE A 181 -9.92 14.67 13.94
CA ILE A 181 -8.64 15.37 13.95
C ILE A 181 -8.83 16.84 13.58
N ASP A 182 -9.64 17.15 12.55
CA ASP A 182 -9.98 18.51 12.14
C ASP A 182 -10.64 19.29 13.28
N TRP A 183 -11.48 18.64 14.09
CA TRP A 183 -12.07 19.28 15.27
C TRP A 183 -11.00 19.76 16.24
N GLY A 184 -10.05 18.91 16.64
CA GLY A 184 -9.00 19.31 17.59
C GLY A 184 -8.05 20.39 17.03
N VAL A 185 -7.81 20.41 15.72
CA VAL A 185 -7.07 21.51 15.06
C VAL A 185 -7.87 22.81 15.13
N LYS A 186 -9.19 22.78 14.84
CA LYS A 186 -10.05 23.98 14.86
C LYS A 186 -10.23 24.57 16.27
N GLU A 187 -10.29 23.72 17.28
CA GLU A 187 -10.35 24.13 18.69
C GLU A 187 -8.99 24.61 19.24
N GLY A 188 -7.92 24.55 18.43
CA GLY A 188 -6.59 24.99 18.83
C GLY A 188 -5.86 24.04 19.78
N LEU A 189 -6.30 22.78 19.87
CA LEU A 189 -5.64 21.74 20.68
C LEU A 189 -4.32 21.28 20.04
N TYR A 190 -4.26 21.28 18.71
CA TYR A 190 -3.11 20.79 17.95
C TYR A 190 -2.69 21.77 16.86
N ASN A 191 -1.41 22.12 16.88
CA ASN A 191 -0.71 22.82 15.82
C ASN A 191 0.39 21.92 15.23
N ALA A 192 0.23 21.53 13.97
CA ALA A 192 1.19 20.70 13.24
C ALA A 192 2.57 21.34 13.06
N ASP A 193 2.66 22.67 13.13
CA ASP A 193 3.92 23.41 13.00
C ASP A 193 4.67 23.55 14.34
N ASP A 194 4.03 23.21 15.46
CA ASP A 194 4.67 23.18 16.78
C ASP A 194 5.37 21.82 17.00
N PRO A 195 6.71 21.79 17.14
CA PRO A 195 7.45 20.53 17.25
C PRO A 195 7.05 19.69 18.46
N LEU A 196 6.71 20.32 19.60
CA LEU A 196 6.32 19.60 20.81
C LEU A 196 4.94 18.96 20.61
N GLN A 197 3.97 19.77 20.17
CA GLN A 197 2.61 19.29 19.92
C GLN A 197 2.61 18.16 18.89
N ARG A 198 3.41 18.29 17.82
CA ARG A 198 3.57 17.23 16.80
C ARG A 198 4.17 15.95 17.36
N LEU A 199 5.18 16.01 18.23
CA LEU A 199 5.72 14.80 18.86
C LEU A 199 4.72 14.13 19.79
N VAL A 200 3.98 14.89 20.60
CA VAL A 200 2.91 14.35 21.44
C VAL A 200 1.81 13.73 20.55
N PHE A 201 1.44 14.42 19.47
CA PHE A 201 0.43 13.95 18.51
C PHE A 201 0.87 12.64 17.86
N HIS A 202 2.09 12.56 17.34
CA HIS A 202 2.65 11.33 16.79
C HIS A 202 2.67 10.19 17.81
N TYR A 203 3.09 10.47 19.04
CA TYR A 203 3.16 9.45 20.11
C TYR A 203 1.78 8.87 20.45
N VAL A 204 0.73 9.69 20.45
CA VAL A 204 -0.63 9.28 20.83
C VAL A 204 -1.44 8.76 19.63
N PHE A 205 -1.50 9.53 18.54
CA PHE A 205 -2.40 9.26 17.42
C PHE A 205 -1.89 8.18 16.47
N ILE A 206 -0.59 8.09 16.17
CA ILE A 206 -0.10 7.09 15.19
C ILE A 206 -0.36 5.66 15.67
N PRO A 207 -0.04 5.26 16.92
CA PRO A 207 -0.34 3.91 17.40
C PRO A 207 -1.84 3.59 17.40
N TRP A 208 -2.68 4.54 17.83
CA TRP A 208 -4.13 4.38 17.83
C TRP A 208 -4.68 4.24 16.40
N ILE A 209 -4.32 5.14 15.49
CA ILE A 209 -4.73 5.08 14.09
C ILE A 209 -4.23 3.79 13.44
N GLN A 210 -3.00 3.36 13.72
CA GLN A 210 -2.49 2.10 13.19
C GLN A 210 -3.34 0.91 13.63
N GLN A 211 -3.77 0.86 14.89
CA GLN A 211 -4.66 -0.18 15.39
C GLN A 211 -6.01 -0.18 14.65
N GLU A 212 -6.59 1.00 14.41
CA GLU A 212 -7.85 1.15 13.65
C GLU A 212 -7.69 0.74 12.17
N LEU A 213 -6.54 1.03 11.55
CA LEU A 213 -6.20 0.56 10.20
C LEU A 213 -6.03 -0.95 10.16
N ASP A 214 -5.40 -1.55 11.18
CA ASP A 214 -5.22 -3.01 11.25
C ASP A 214 -6.58 -3.71 11.35
N CYS A 215 -7.52 -3.16 12.14
CA CYS A 215 -8.92 -3.62 12.18
C CYS A 215 -9.64 -3.46 10.83
N PHE A 216 -9.43 -2.33 10.15
CA PHE A 216 -9.98 -2.11 8.81
C PHE A 216 -9.45 -3.14 7.81
N VAL A 217 -8.14 -3.40 7.82
CA VAL A 217 -7.50 -4.37 6.92
C VAL A 217 -8.00 -5.79 7.16
N ASP A 218 -8.13 -6.23 8.41
CA ASP A 218 -8.67 -7.56 8.72
C ASP A 218 -10.11 -7.70 8.19
N ARG A 219 -10.97 -6.70 8.41
CA ARG A 219 -12.32 -6.69 7.85
C ARG A 219 -12.31 -6.68 6.34
N PHE A 220 -11.55 -5.78 5.72
CA PHE A 220 -11.46 -5.63 4.27
C PHE A 220 -11.04 -6.93 3.59
N ASN A 221 -10.03 -7.61 4.13
CA ASN A 221 -9.53 -8.87 3.59
C ASN A 221 -10.51 -10.04 3.78
N ARG A 222 -11.45 -9.95 4.73
CA ARG A 222 -12.46 -10.98 5.05
C ARG A 222 -13.84 -10.71 4.46
N THR A 223 -14.06 -9.53 3.88
CA THR A 223 -15.33 -9.18 3.24
C THR A 223 -15.26 -9.43 1.74
N LYS A 224 -16.27 -10.12 1.21
CA LYS A 224 -16.41 -10.33 -0.23
C LYS A 224 -16.76 -9.01 -0.93
N PRO A 225 -15.97 -8.53 -1.91
CA PRO A 225 -16.32 -7.38 -2.72
C PRO A 225 -17.57 -7.62 -3.53
N GLN A 226 -18.32 -6.53 -3.77
CA GLN A 226 -19.44 -6.54 -4.72
C GLN A 226 -18.97 -7.06 -6.08
N TYR A 227 -19.83 -7.84 -6.73
CA TYR A 227 -19.56 -8.33 -8.07
C TYR A 227 -19.43 -7.17 -9.07
N ASN A 228 -18.40 -7.20 -9.91
CA ASN A 228 -18.16 -6.21 -10.95
C ASN A 228 -17.88 -6.94 -12.27
N SER A 229 -18.82 -6.89 -13.22
CA SER A 229 -18.72 -7.56 -14.51
C SER A 229 -17.56 -7.08 -15.40
N HIS A 230 -16.97 -5.93 -15.09
CA HIS A 230 -15.82 -5.37 -15.80
C HIS A 230 -14.48 -5.75 -15.16
N LYS A 231 -14.48 -6.58 -14.10
CA LYS A 231 -13.28 -7.09 -13.44
C LYS A 231 -12.86 -8.41 -14.12
N LEU A 232 -11.61 -8.48 -14.59
CA LEU A 232 -11.02 -9.72 -15.12
C LEU A 232 -10.49 -10.65 -14.02
N LEU A 233 -10.13 -10.07 -12.89
CA LEU A 233 -9.56 -10.78 -11.74
C LEU A 233 -10.66 -11.49 -10.92
N PRO A 234 -10.33 -12.58 -10.21
CA PRO A 234 -11.32 -13.42 -9.55
C PRO A 234 -12.25 -12.66 -8.60
N HIS A 235 -13.50 -13.13 -8.52
CA HIS A 235 -14.50 -12.64 -7.59
C HIS A 235 -14.54 -13.51 -6.36
N GLY A 236 -14.39 -12.91 -5.18
CA GLY A 236 -14.35 -13.65 -3.93
C GLY A 236 -13.75 -12.82 -2.81
N CYS A 237 -13.77 -13.37 -1.62
CA CYS A 237 -13.13 -12.78 -0.47
C CYS A 237 -11.59 -12.75 -0.69
N PRO A 238 -10.90 -11.60 -0.49
CA PRO A 238 -9.48 -11.49 -0.78
C PRO A 238 -8.64 -12.55 -0.06
N ILE A 239 -8.92 -12.82 1.21
CA ILE A 239 -8.20 -13.82 2.00
C ILE A 239 -8.40 -15.26 1.49
N ASP A 240 -9.58 -15.58 0.95
CA ASP A 240 -9.86 -16.91 0.41
C ASP A 240 -9.13 -17.12 -0.91
N ILE A 241 -9.14 -16.10 -1.79
CA ILE A 241 -8.40 -16.14 -3.06
C ILE A 241 -6.90 -16.23 -2.80
N PHE A 242 -6.38 -15.44 -1.85
CA PHE A 242 -4.96 -15.42 -1.51
C PHE A 242 -4.48 -16.76 -0.95
N ASN A 243 -5.24 -17.39 -0.04
CA ASN A 243 -4.81 -18.62 0.61
C ASN A 243 -5.11 -19.90 -0.19
N GLN A 244 -6.11 -19.87 -1.08
CA GLN A 244 -6.59 -21.04 -1.83
C GLN A 244 -6.84 -20.68 -3.31
N PRO A 245 -5.81 -20.19 -4.03
CA PRO A 245 -5.96 -19.73 -5.41
C PRO A 245 -6.50 -20.81 -6.36
N GLU A 246 -6.25 -22.10 -6.07
CA GLU A 246 -6.76 -23.23 -6.86
C GLU A 246 -8.28 -23.33 -6.89
N LYS A 247 -8.99 -22.83 -5.86
CA LYS A 247 -10.46 -22.76 -5.83
C LYS A 247 -11.02 -21.66 -6.73
N PHE A 248 -10.17 -20.73 -7.14
CA PHE A 248 -10.50 -19.63 -8.05
C PHE A 248 -9.81 -19.81 -9.40
N GLU A 249 -9.52 -21.07 -9.73
CA GLU A 249 -8.97 -21.44 -11.01
C GLU A 249 -7.65 -20.66 -11.28
N SER A 250 -6.80 -20.60 -10.27
CA SER A 250 -5.53 -19.88 -10.32
C SER A 250 -4.42 -20.67 -9.63
N ARG A 251 -3.22 -20.08 -9.61
CA ARG A 251 -2.02 -20.66 -9.00
C ARG A 251 -1.33 -19.61 -8.15
N ASP A 252 -0.58 -20.12 -7.18
CA ASP A 252 0.35 -19.33 -6.38
C ASP A 252 1.73 -19.33 -7.04
N PHE A 253 2.26 -18.14 -7.30
CA PHE A 253 3.58 -17.91 -7.87
C PHE A 253 4.64 -17.59 -6.81
N VAL A 254 4.34 -17.86 -5.54
CA VAL A 254 5.21 -17.56 -4.42
C VAL A 254 6.64 -18.11 -4.54
N VAL A 255 7.59 -17.30 -4.07
CA VAL A 255 8.97 -17.72 -3.83
C VAL A 255 9.20 -17.89 -2.33
N LYS A 256 9.53 -19.10 -1.91
CA LYS A 256 9.85 -19.40 -0.50
C LYS A 256 11.16 -18.73 -0.11
N ILE A 257 11.20 -18.12 1.07
CA ILE A 257 12.40 -17.41 1.53
C ILE A 257 13.34 -18.32 2.34
N HIS A 258 14.65 -18.14 2.17
CA HIS A 258 15.66 -18.63 3.10
C HIS A 258 15.91 -17.52 4.14
N PRO A 259 15.56 -17.70 5.44
CA PRO A 259 15.56 -16.61 6.41
C PRO A 259 16.88 -15.83 6.58
N PRO A 260 18.07 -16.47 6.47
CA PRO A 260 19.34 -15.74 6.47
C PRO A 260 19.46 -14.69 5.36
N TYR A 261 18.90 -14.95 4.18
CA TYR A 261 18.91 -14.02 3.05
C TYR A 261 18.05 -12.79 3.33
N LEU A 262 16.88 -12.96 3.94
CA LEU A 262 16.06 -11.82 4.36
C LEU A 262 16.78 -10.96 5.40
N THR A 263 17.53 -11.59 6.31
CA THR A 263 18.32 -10.88 7.33
C THR A 263 19.41 -10.02 6.67
N GLU A 264 20.10 -10.54 5.64
CA GLU A 264 21.10 -9.76 4.89
C GLU A 264 20.46 -8.56 4.17
N VAL A 265 19.32 -8.77 3.51
CA VAL A 265 18.56 -7.70 2.84
C VAL A 265 18.11 -6.64 3.83
N ARG A 266 17.56 -7.04 4.98
CA ARG A 266 17.13 -6.14 6.04
C ARG A 266 18.30 -5.33 6.58
N ASN A 267 19.44 -5.95 6.88
CA ASN A 267 20.63 -5.24 7.36
C ASN A 267 21.16 -4.21 6.36
N LYS A 268 21.01 -4.48 5.05
CA LYS A 268 21.52 -3.61 3.99
C LYS A 268 20.58 -2.45 3.65
N TYR A 269 19.27 -2.70 3.57
CA TYR A 269 18.30 -1.73 3.05
C TYR A 269 17.29 -1.23 4.09
N ALA A 270 17.20 -1.86 5.25
CA ALA A 270 16.33 -1.48 6.36
C ALA A 270 16.98 -1.77 7.73
N PRO A 271 18.19 -1.23 8.00
CA PRO A 271 18.96 -1.58 9.19
C PRO A 271 18.18 -1.23 10.47
N PRO A 272 18.04 -2.15 11.46
CA PRO A 272 17.13 -1.98 12.61
C PRO A 272 17.32 -0.70 13.43
N ASP A 273 18.53 -0.15 13.46
CA ASP A 273 18.86 1.06 14.24
C ASP A 273 18.63 2.36 13.46
N TYR A 274 18.03 2.31 12.26
CA TYR A 274 17.80 3.50 11.45
C TYR A 274 16.78 4.43 12.11
N HIS A 275 17.15 5.71 12.23
CA HIS A 275 16.40 6.69 13.02
C HIS A 275 14.92 6.82 12.61
N VAL A 276 14.60 6.65 11.32
CA VAL A 276 13.23 6.74 10.77
C VAL A 276 12.25 5.74 11.41
N PHE A 277 12.78 4.68 12.01
CA PHE A 277 11.99 3.63 12.67
C PHE A 277 11.51 4.03 14.06
N ASN A 278 12.05 5.10 14.63
CA ASN A 278 11.57 5.66 15.87
C ASN A 278 10.34 6.52 15.59
N LEU A 279 9.22 6.23 16.25
CA LEU A 279 7.99 7.00 16.13
C LEU A 279 8.18 8.47 16.53
N VAL A 280 8.97 8.65 17.58
CA VAL A 280 9.42 9.93 18.15
C VAL A 280 10.85 9.71 18.65
N PRO A 281 11.65 10.77 18.88
CA PRO A 281 13.00 10.62 19.42
C PRO A 281 13.03 9.71 20.67
N PRO A 282 13.98 8.78 20.80
CA PRO A 282 13.97 7.80 21.90
C PRO A 282 13.90 8.42 23.30
N ALA A 283 14.57 9.56 23.53
CA ALA A 283 14.49 10.28 24.80
C ALA A 283 13.09 10.82 25.08
N PHE A 284 12.39 11.34 24.07
CA PHE A 284 11.00 11.77 24.16
C PHE A 284 10.09 10.57 24.48
N ALA A 285 10.27 9.44 23.78
CA ALA A 285 9.47 8.23 24.00
C ALA A 285 9.58 7.72 25.44
N LEU A 286 10.77 7.73 26.03
CA LEU A 286 11.00 7.32 27.41
C LEU A 286 10.26 8.23 28.40
N GLN A 287 10.32 9.55 28.20
CA GLN A 287 9.59 10.50 29.05
C GLN A 287 8.07 10.37 28.90
N ALA A 288 7.59 10.29 27.65
CA ALA A 288 6.17 10.13 27.37
C ALA A 288 5.61 8.84 27.98
N ARG A 289 6.40 7.76 27.95
CA ARG A 289 6.04 6.49 28.59
C ARG A 289 5.98 6.62 30.11
N ALA A 290 6.97 7.25 30.74
CA ALA A 290 6.97 7.45 32.19
C ALA A 290 5.75 8.26 32.66
N ILE A 291 5.38 9.31 31.91
CA ILE A 291 4.17 10.10 32.20
C ILE A 291 2.91 9.24 32.02
N SER A 292 2.83 8.48 30.93
CA SER A 292 1.67 7.64 30.61
C SER A 292 1.46 6.53 31.63
N ASP A 293 2.55 5.87 32.07
CA ASP A 293 2.52 4.83 33.09
C ASP A 293 2.10 5.40 34.46
N ALA A 294 2.55 6.61 34.81
CA ALA A 294 2.15 7.28 36.05
C ALA A 294 0.69 7.75 36.04
N ALA A 295 0.20 8.22 34.89
CA ALA A 295 -1.19 8.63 34.69
C ALA A 295 -2.15 7.43 34.57
N ASN A 296 -1.63 6.24 34.25
CA ASN A 296 -2.39 5.00 34.06
C ASN A 296 -3.55 5.18 33.06
N TYR A 297 -3.21 5.68 31.86
CA TYR A 297 -4.22 5.96 30.84
C TYR A 297 -5.03 4.72 30.43
N PRO A 298 -6.33 4.86 30.18
CA PRO A 298 -7.12 3.80 29.57
C PRO A 298 -6.66 3.53 28.12
N PRO A 299 -7.07 2.40 27.51
CA PRO A 299 -6.89 2.19 26.09
C PRO A 299 -7.43 3.37 25.28
N ILE A 300 -6.63 3.83 24.33
CA ILE A 300 -6.97 4.99 23.49
C ILE A 300 -8.11 4.63 22.55
N CYS A 301 -9.11 5.50 22.45
CA CYS A 301 -10.21 5.41 21.51
C CYS A 301 -10.69 6.82 21.10
N CYS A 302 -11.65 6.89 20.18
CA CYS A 302 -12.18 8.16 19.68
C CYS A 302 -12.75 9.08 20.78
N ASN A 303 -13.17 8.53 21.92
CA ASN A 303 -13.78 9.30 23.00
C ASN A 303 -12.77 9.91 23.98
N ASN A 304 -11.53 9.43 24.03
CA ASN A 304 -10.54 9.86 25.02
C ASN A 304 -9.19 10.30 24.43
N VAL A 305 -8.97 10.11 23.13
CA VAL A 305 -7.67 10.38 22.49
C VAL A 305 -7.22 11.82 22.67
N TRP A 306 -8.14 12.78 22.56
CA TRP A 306 -7.84 14.20 22.77
C TRP A 306 -7.54 14.52 24.23
N ASP A 307 -8.28 13.95 25.18
CA ASP A 307 -8.03 14.15 26.61
C ASP A 307 -6.64 13.63 27.02
N ILE A 308 -6.27 12.45 26.52
CA ILE A 308 -4.95 11.85 26.75
C ILE A 308 -3.86 12.71 26.11
N TYR A 309 -4.07 13.17 24.87
CA TYR A 309 -3.15 14.05 24.18
C TYR A 309 -2.93 15.38 24.95
N VAL A 310 -4.01 16.04 25.35
CA VAL A 310 -3.95 17.33 26.07
C VAL A 310 -3.24 17.15 27.41
N HIS A 311 -3.61 16.14 28.19
CA HIS A 311 -2.96 15.88 29.47
C HIS A 311 -1.46 15.59 29.29
N LEU A 312 -1.08 14.76 28.30
CA LEU A 312 0.33 14.46 28.02
C LEU A 312 1.09 15.72 27.59
N LEU A 313 0.49 16.57 26.75
CA LEU A 313 1.08 17.84 26.30
C LEU A 313 1.30 18.79 27.48
N GLU A 314 0.31 18.96 28.36
CA GLU A 314 0.44 19.79 29.56
C GLU A 314 1.56 19.30 30.49
N GLN A 315 1.71 17.99 30.65
CA GLN A 315 2.82 17.43 31.45
C GLN A 315 4.18 17.79 30.84
N PHE A 316 4.33 17.76 29.51
CA PHE A 316 5.57 18.20 28.87
C PHE A 316 5.81 19.71 28.99
N GLN A 317 4.76 20.53 28.85
CA GLN A 317 4.87 21.99 28.99
C GLN A 317 5.22 22.44 30.41
N ASN A 318 4.79 21.70 31.43
CA ASN A 318 5.05 21.99 32.83
C ASN A 318 6.41 21.49 33.33
N GLN A 319 7.19 20.77 32.51
CA GLN A 319 8.53 20.35 32.89
C GLN A 319 9.50 21.55 32.95
N PRO A 320 10.43 21.58 33.91
CA PRO A 320 11.42 22.64 33.99
C PRO A 320 12.24 22.70 32.70
N ASN A 321 12.54 23.92 32.23
CA ASN A 321 13.29 24.20 30.99
C ASN A 321 14.57 23.37 30.90
N ASN A 322 14.49 22.21 30.25
CA ASN A 322 15.62 21.33 30.02
C ASN A 322 16.25 21.70 28.67
N THR A 323 17.47 22.23 28.71
CA THR A 323 18.23 22.61 27.51
C THR A 323 18.42 21.45 26.54
N GLU A 324 18.53 20.21 27.03
CA GLU A 324 18.63 19.01 26.20
C GLU A 324 17.31 18.69 25.49
N PHE A 325 16.17 18.91 26.16
CA PHE A 325 14.85 18.74 25.56
C PHE A 325 14.60 19.77 24.45
N GLN A 326 14.97 21.02 24.68
CA GLN A 326 14.88 22.08 23.66
C GLN A 326 15.81 21.80 22.47
N ALA A 327 17.02 21.31 22.72
CA ALA A 327 17.94 20.90 21.65
C ALA A 327 17.39 19.70 20.85
N MET A 328 16.70 18.76 21.50
CA MET A 328 16.02 17.64 20.84
C MET A 328 14.87 18.12 19.95
N LEU A 329 14.01 19.02 20.44
CA LEU A 329 12.93 19.62 19.65
C LEU A 329 13.47 20.36 18.42
N ALA A 330 14.54 21.14 18.58
CA ALA A 330 15.19 21.84 17.49
C ALA A 330 15.77 20.88 16.43
N LYS A 331 16.40 19.77 16.85
CA LYS A 331 16.90 18.74 15.93
C LYS A 331 15.79 18.03 15.17
N SER A 332 14.68 17.72 15.84
CA SER A 332 13.50 17.11 15.19
C SER A 332 12.95 18.01 14.08
N ALA A 333 12.87 19.32 14.32
CA ALA A 333 12.40 20.28 13.31
C ALA A 333 13.35 20.42 12.11
N ILE A 334 14.66 20.17 12.29
CA ILE A 334 15.67 20.23 11.21
C ILE A 334 15.67 18.94 10.38
N SER A 335 15.50 17.77 11.03
CA SER A 335 15.51 16.46 10.37
C SER A 335 14.42 16.33 9.29
N ASP A 336 13.28 16.99 9.46
CA ASP A 336 12.17 16.96 8.51
C ASP A 336 12.49 17.63 7.16
N ASN A 337 13.53 18.46 7.10
CA ASN A 337 13.95 19.19 5.90
C ASN A 337 15.13 18.54 5.16
N ALA A 338 15.67 17.43 5.67
CA ALA A 338 16.86 16.78 5.10
C ALA A 338 16.48 15.72 4.04
N GLU A 339 15.85 16.14 2.94
CA GLU A 339 15.47 15.24 1.83
C GLU A 339 16.69 14.54 1.18
N ASP A 340 17.89 15.13 1.28
CA ASP A 340 19.12 14.60 0.66
C ASP A 340 19.79 13.45 1.43
N LEU A 341 19.51 13.29 2.73
CA LEU A 341 20.18 12.25 3.56
C LEU A 341 19.57 10.85 3.39
N ASP A 342 18.33 10.76 2.91
CA ASP A 342 17.58 9.51 2.81
C ASP A 342 17.49 8.96 1.37
N PHE A 343 18.27 9.50 0.44
CA PHE A 343 18.28 9.02 -0.95
C PHE A 343 18.93 7.63 -1.05
N MET A 344 18.18 6.69 -1.63
CA MET A 344 18.69 5.35 -1.96
C MET A 344 18.66 5.16 -3.49
N PRO A 345 19.82 5.06 -4.17
CA PRO A 345 19.83 4.81 -5.61
C PRO A 345 19.32 3.40 -5.91
N VAL A 346 18.62 3.23 -7.03
CA VAL A 346 18.25 1.91 -7.53
C VAL A 346 19.49 1.20 -8.06
N ILE A 347 19.62 -0.11 -7.83
CA ILE A 347 20.67 -0.93 -8.44
C ILE A 347 20.61 -0.75 -9.97
N PRO A 348 21.73 -0.43 -10.64
CA PRO A 348 21.75 -0.09 -12.07
C PRO A 348 21.67 -1.34 -12.96
N LEU A 349 20.55 -2.05 -12.88
CA LEU A 349 20.24 -3.23 -13.69
C LEU A 349 19.07 -2.94 -14.63
N PRO A 350 19.06 -3.54 -15.82
CA PRO A 350 17.88 -3.49 -16.68
C PRO A 350 16.69 -4.18 -15.99
N PRO A 351 15.45 -3.74 -16.22
CA PRO A 351 14.27 -4.46 -15.75
C PRO A 351 14.31 -5.93 -16.19
N HIS A 352 14.00 -6.85 -15.27
CA HIS A 352 13.90 -8.28 -15.58
C HIS A 352 12.92 -8.56 -16.70
N TRP A 353 11.81 -7.84 -16.66
CA TRP A 353 10.83 -7.84 -17.73
C TRP A 353 11.13 -6.66 -18.66
N GLN A 354 11.82 -6.93 -19.77
CA GLN A 354 11.81 -6.02 -20.92
C GLN A 354 10.42 -6.03 -21.54
N GLY A 355 9.54 -5.20 -20.99
CA GLY A 355 8.17 -5.01 -21.45
C GLY A 355 7.15 -5.86 -20.70
N ARG A 356 6.26 -5.20 -19.97
CA ARG A 356 4.87 -5.37 -20.39
C ARG A 356 4.77 -4.57 -21.69
N PRO A 357 4.38 -5.17 -22.82
CA PRO A 357 3.89 -4.35 -23.92
C PRO A 357 2.69 -3.59 -23.36
N VAL A 358 2.87 -2.29 -23.13
CA VAL A 358 1.87 -1.40 -23.67
C VAL A 358 1.98 -1.60 -25.15
N VAL A 359 0.88 -1.91 -25.79
CA VAL A 359 0.90 -2.01 -27.23
C VAL A 359 0.60 -0.64 -27.75
N GLY A 360 1.67 0.12 -27.89
CA GLY A 360 1.63 1.51 -28.32
C GLY A 360 2.54 2.37 -27.47
N GLY A 361 3.84 2.37 -27.77
CA GLY A 361 4.79 3.29 -27.16
C GLY A 361 5.84 3.69 -28.18
N THR A 362 5.47 4.51 -29.16
CA THR A 362 6.47 5.28 -29.89
C THR A 362 7.16 6.25 -28.92
N PRO A 363 8.48 6.43 -29.03
CA PRO A 363 9.24 7.17 -28.04
C PRO A 363 9.04 8.67 -28.24
N HIS A 364 8.27 9.34 -27.39
CA HIS A 364 8.29 10.80 -27.34
C HIS A 364 8.28 11.38 -25.92
N ASN A 365 9.35 12.16 -25.70
CA ASN A 365 9.65 13.23 -24.75
C ASN A 365 8.74 13.50 -23.54
N VAL A 366 9.46 13.57 -22.41
CA VAL A 366 9.18 14.26 -21.16
C VAL A 366 8.32 15.52 -21.33
N ALA A 367 7.15 15.52 -20.69
CA ALA A 367 6.50 16.72 -20.17
C ALA A 367 5.76 16.34 -18.88
N CYS A 368 6.20 16.93 -17.76
CA CYS A 368 5.52 16.86 -16.47
C CYS A 368 4.12 17.48 -16.58
N TYR A 369 3.10 16.74 -16.17
CA TYR A 369 1.81 17.32 -15.81
C TYR A 369 1.48 16.93 -14.37
N SER A 370 1.32 17.97 -13.55
CA SER A 370 0.86 17.93 -12.18
C SER A 370 -0.58 17.43 -12.13
N SER A 371 -0.88 16.43 -11.30
CA SER A 371 -2.23 15.90 -11.13
C SER A 371 -3.00 16.71 -10.08
N ASP A 372 -3.50 17.87 -10.48
CA ASP A 372 -4.75 18.38 -9.93
C ASP A 372 -5.84 18.09 -10.97
N GLU A 373 -6.91 17.46 -10.51
CA GLU A 373 -8.18 17.18 -11.21
C GLU A 373 -8.25 16.00 -12.20
N ALA A 374 -8.96 14.94 -11.76
CA ALA A 374 -10.10 14.35 -12.49
C ALA A 374 -10.70 13.24 -11.61
N GLU A 375 -11.84 13.52 -10.99
CA GLU A 375 -12.68 12.53 -10.32
C GLU A 375 -13.26 11.57 -11.36
N THR A 376 -13.14 10.27 -11.12
CA THR A 376 -13.98 9.26 -11.80
C THR A 376 -14.90 8.64 -10.75
N ASP A 377 -16.19 8.96 -10.88
CA ASP A 377 -17.27 8.41 -10.08
C ASP A 377 -17.42 6.92 -10.36
N PHE A 378 -16.86 6.10 -9.49
CA PHE A 378 -17.26 4.71 -9.32
C PHE A 378 -17.97 4.59 -7.97
N GLU A 379 -19.31 4.57 -8.02
CA GLU A 379 -20.15 4.17 -6.89
C GLU A 379 -20.01 2.66 -6.66
N TYR A 380 -19.61 2.27 -5.45
CA TYR A 380 -19.56 0.88 -4.99
C TYR A 380 -20.35 0.81 -3.69
N GLU A 381 -21.52 0.17 -3.75
CA GLU A 381 -22.40 -0.08 -2.61
C GLU A 381 -22.20 -1.52 -2.12
N TRP A 382 -22.05 -1.70 -0.81
CA TRP A 382 -21.78 -3.00 -0.20
C TRP A 382 -23.08 -3.58 0.35
N THR A 383 -23.29 -4.88 0.12
CA THR A 383 -24.43 -5.59 0.70
C THR A 383 -24.02 -6.16 2.04
N ASP A 384 -24.60 -5.63 3.12
CA ASP A 384 -24.59 -6.27 4.43
C ASP A 384 -25.55 -7.46 4.38
N ASP A 385 -25.03 -8.66 4.11
CA ASP A 385 -25.81 -9.89 4.29
C ASP A 385 -25.81 -10.24 5.79
N LEU A 386 -26.72 -9.61 6.53
CA LEU A 386 -27.19 -10.14 7.81
C LEU A 386 -28.17 -11.28 7.53
N ASP A 387 -27.71 -12.51 7.81
CA ASP A 387 -28.55 -13.70 7.89
C ASP A 387 -29.76 -13.45 8.81
N GLY A 388 -30.95 -13.45 8.21
CA GLY A 388 -32.24 -13.41 8.88
C GLY A 388 -33.02 -14.68 8.59
N THR A 389 -32.94 -15.60 9.54
CA THR A 389 -33.85 -16.71 9.86
C THR A 389 -35.20 -16.74 9.14
N TRP A 390 -35.52 -17.89 8.53
CA TRP A 390 -36.90 -18.31 8.27
C TRP A 390 -37.22 -19.51 9.19
N ASP A 391 -38.38 -19.40 9.84
CA ASP A 391 -39.05 -20.28 10.82
C ASP A 391 -38.55 -21.73 11.02
#